data_AF-A0A928SGL2-F1
#
_entry.id   AF-A0A928SGL2-F1
#
_cell.length_a   1.000
_cell.length_b   1.000
_cell.length_c   1.000
_cell.angle_alpha   90.00
_cell.angle_beta   90.00
_cell.angle_gamma   90.00
#
_symmetry.space_group_name_H-M   'P 1'
#
loop_
_entity.id
_entity.type
_entity.pdbx_description
1 polymer ?
#
loop_
_entity_poly.entity_id
_entity_poly.type
_entity_poly.pdbx_seq_one_letter_code
_entity_poly.pdbx_strand_id
1 'polypeptide(L)' 'MSEEEKIVVTIKRKDRTMVFPVNERDKLRDILKDRIWWDRRSNRWAGRGDVEELKEILEGQGYEVKLIGPK' A
#
# COMPACT_ATOMS: atom_id res chain seq x y z
N MET A 1 7.88 -2.35 27.27
CA MET A 1 6.92 -1.88 26.23
C MET A 1 7.62 -2.05 24.92
N SER A 2 7.31 -3.12 24.19
CA SER A 2 7.91 -3.39 22.89
C SER A 2 7.35 -2.36 21.92
N GLU A 3 8.21 -1.59 21.26
CA GLU A 3 7.81 -0.77 20.12
C GLU A 3 7.20 -1.74 19.09
N GLU A 4 5.88 -1.70 18.91
CA GLU A 4 5.25 -2.40 17.81
C GLU A 4 5.83 -1.81 16.53
N GLU A 5 6.73 -2.54 15.86
CA GLU A 5 7.25 -2.18 14.55
C GLU A 5 6.07 -2.04 13.59
N LYS A 6 5.59 -0.81 13.42
CA LYS A 6 4.53 -0.51 12.46
C LYS A 6 5.06 -0.79 11.07
N ILE A 7 4.35 -1.65 10.36
CA ILE A 7 4.67 -1.97 8.97
C ILE A 7 4.34 -0.75 8.13
N VAL A 8 5.37 -0.22 7.46
CA VAL A 8 5.24 0.94 6.59
C VAL A 8 4.93 0.50 5.16
N VAL A 9 3.81 0.99 4.62
CA VAL A 9 3.42 0.86 3.22
C VAL A 9 3.62 2.21 2.53
N THR A 10 4.37 2.24 1.44
CA THR A 10 4.58 3.46 0.66
C THR A 10 3.73 3.45 -0.59
N ILE A 11 3.01 4.54 -0.86
CA ILE A 11 2.23 4.71 -2.10
C ILE A 11 2.73 5.94 -2.86
N LYS A 12 3.15 5.76 -4.11
CA LYS A 12 3.55 6.85 -5.00
C LYS A 12 2.32 7.46 -5.66
N ARG A 13 2.06 8.75 -5.45
CA ARG A 13 0.89 9.44 -6.05
C ARG A 13 0.88 9.42 -7.57
N LYS A 14 2.06 9.55 -8.20
CA LYS A 14 2.22 9.65 -9.66
C LYS A 14 1.64 8.45 -10.42
N ASP A 15 1.90 7.24 -9.93
CA ASP A 15 1.60 6.00 -10.65
C ASP A 15 0.87 4.97 -9.77
N ARG A 16 0.58 5.32 -8.52
CA ARG A 16 -0.04 4.45 -7.50
C ARG A 16 0.78 3.21 -7.20
N THR A 17 2.09 3.24 -7.48
CA THR A 17 3.00 2.15 -7.09
C THR A 17 2.97 2.02 -5.58
N MET A 18 2.80 0.79 -5.11
CA MET A 18 2.85 0.41 -3.71
C MET A 18 4.14 -0.33 -3.42
N VAL A 19 4.81 0.04 -2.33
CA VAL A 19 6.03 -0.63 -1.83
C VAL A 19 5.80 -1.04 -0.39
N PHE A 20 5.99 -2.33 -0.12
CA PHE A 20 5.73 -2.94 1.18
C PHE A 20 6.55 -4.25 1.33
N PRO A 21 6.74 -4.75 2.56
CA PRO A 21 7.40 -6.03 2.80
C PRO A 21 6.70 -7.22 2.14
N VAL A 22 7.46 -8.15 1.54
CA VAL A 22 6.91 -9.28 0.75
C VAL A 22 5.99 -10.20 1.57
N ASN A 23 6.27 -10.36 2.87
CA ASN A 23 5.44 -11.15 3.80
C ASN A 23 4.03 -10.57 3.99
N GLU A 24 3.81 -9.29 3.69
CA GLU A 24 2.51 -8.63 3.82
C GLU A 24 1.69 -8.68 2.53
N ARG A 25 2.26 -9.22 1.44
CA ARG A 25 1.59 -9.32 0.13
C ARG A 25 0.20 -9.94 0.23
N ASP A 26 0.08 -11.09 0.88
CA ASP A 26 -1.19 -11.82 0.88
C ASP A 26 -2.24 -11.13 1.75
N LYS A 27 -1.85 -10.50 2.86
CA LYS A 27 -2.73 -9.65 3.67
C LYS A 27 -3.18 -8.40 2.90
N LEU A 28 -2.26 -7.69 2.25
CA LEU A 28 -2.61 -6.51 1.46
C LEU A 28 -3.54 -6.84 0.29
N ARG A 29 -3.39 -8.03 -0.31
CA ARG A 29 -4.34 -8.54 -1.32
C ARG A 29 -5.71 -8.84 -0.73
N ASP A 30 -5.81 -9.34 0.49
CA ASP A 30 -7.09 -9.60 1.14
C ASP A 30 -7.80 -8.30 1.58
N ILE A 31 -7.03 -7.33 2.09
CA ILE A 31 -7.52 -6.02 2.51
C ILE A 31 -8.00 -5.19 1.31
N LEU A 32 -7.14 -5.06 0.29
CA LEU A 32 -7.42 -4.18 -0.86
C LEU A 32 -8.21 -4.89 -1.96
N LYS A 33 -8.26 -6.22 -1.98
CA LYS A 33 -9.00 -7.03 -2.96
C LYS A 33 -8.69 -6.60 -4.40
N ASP A 34 -9.70 -6.17 -5.14
CA ASP A 34 -9.59 -5.72 -6.54
C ASP A 34 -8.93 -4.34 -6.70
N ARG A 35 -8.60 -3.68 -5.58
CA ARG A 35 -7.92 -2.38 -5.54
C ARG A 35 -6.40 -2.50 -5.54
N ILE A 36 -5.84 -3.71 -5.56
CA ILE A 36 -4.40 -3.94 -5.72
C ILE A 36 -4.16 -4.94 -6.85
N TRP A 37 -3.17 -4.68 -7.68
CA TRP A 37 -2.79 -5.57 -8.77
C TRP A 37 -1.29 -5.54 -9.02
N TRP A 38 -0.78 -6.62 -9.61
CA TRP A 38 0.61 -6.72 -10.02
C TRP A 38 0.75 -6.21 -11.46
N ASP A 39 1.43 -5.09 -11.63
CA ASP A 39 1.78 -4.58 -12.95
C ASP A 39 2.97 -5.36 -13.50
N ARG A 40 2.67 -6.24 -14.47
CA ARG A 40 3.69 -7.06 -15.16
C ARG A 40 4.66 -6.23 -16.00
N ARG A 41 4.31 -5.00 -16.40
CA ARG A 41 5.19 -4.15 -17.23
C ARG A 41 6.30 -3.53 -16.40
N SER A 42 5.97 -3.04 -15.20
CA SER A 42 6.93 -2.41 -14.29
C SER A 42 7.43 -3.35 -13.19
N ASN A 43 6.87 -4.56 -13.10
CA ASN A 43 7.15 -5.57 -12.08
C ASN A 43 6.94 -5.02 -10.65
N ARG A 44 5.82 -4.33 -10.43
CA ARG A 44 5.48 -3.63 -9.18
C ARG A 44 4.03 -3.84 -8.80
N TRP A 45 3.74 -3.73 -7.51
CA TRP A 45 2.37 -3.63 -7.03
C TRP A 45 1.85 -2.22 -7.29
N ALA A 46 0.62 -2.13 -7.78
CA ALA A 46 -0.05 -0.86 -8.00
C ALA A 46 -1.45 -0.89 -7.38
N GLY A 47 -1.82 0.21 -6.76
CA GLY A 47 -3.17 0.46 -6.29
C GLY A 47 -4.09 0.90 -7.43
N ARG A 48 -5.38 0.61 -7.30
CA ARG A 48 -6.45 1.06 -8.19
C ARG A 48 -7.43 1.93 -7.38
N GLY A 49 -7.80 3.07 -7.96
CA GLY A 49 -8.65 4.06 -7.31
C GLY A 49 -7.87 5.27 -6.81
N ASP A 50 -8.46 5.97 -5.84
CA ASP A 50 -7.89 7.16 -5.20
C ASP A 50 -6.82 6.78 -4.16
N VAL A 51 -5.75 7.57 -4.07
CA VAL A 51 -4.60 7.30 -3.19
C VAL A 51 -4.94 7.54 -1.71
N GLU A 52 -5.78 8.52 -1.41
CA GLU A 52 -6.21 8.79 -0.04
C GLU A 52 -7.16 7.69 0.44
N GLU A 53 -8.07 7.19 -0.42
CA GLU A 53 -8.90 6.03 -0.06
C GLU A 53 -8.06 4.79 0.26
N LEU A 54 -7.05 4.50 -0.56
CA LEU A 54 -6.13 3.38 -0.31
C LEU A 54 -5.36 3.56 1.01
N LYS A 55 -4.97 4.79 1.32
CA LYS A 55 -4.32 5.14 2.58
C LYS A 55 -5.24 4.87 3.77
N GLU A 56 -6.46 5.39 3.74
CA GLU A 56 -7.42 5.25 4.85
C GLU A 56 -7.74 3.78 5.14
N ILE A 57 -7.93 2.96 4.10
CA ILE A 57 -8.18 1.52 4.24
C ILE A 57 -7.00 0.84 4.97
N LEU A 58 -5.76 1.15 4.57
CA LEU A 58 -4.57 0.53 5.14
C LEU A 58 -4.27 1.03 6.55
N GLU A 59 -4.43 2.31 6.82
CA GLU A 59 -4.29 2.88 8.17
C GLU A 59 -5.35 2.29 9.12
N GLY A 60 -6.57 2.06 8.64
CA GLY A 60 -7.62 1.37 9.40
C GLY A 60 -7.29 -0.09 9.76
N GLN A 61 -6.34 -0.71 9.07
CA GLN A 61 -5.82 -2.06 9.38
C GLN A 61 -4.54 -2.03 10.23
N GLY A 62 -4.09 -0.84 10.67
CA GLY A 62 -2.92 -0.66 11.53
C GLY A 62 -1.60 -0.47 10.79
N TYR A 63 -1.60 -0.33 9.47
CA TYR A 63 -0.40 0.00 8.70
C TYR A 63 -0.07 1.49 8.81
N GLU A 64 1.22 1.82 8.76
CA GLU A 64 1.64 3.21 8.55
C GLU A 64 1.78 3.47 7.04
N VAL A 65 1.08 4.47 6.50
CA VAL A 65 1.11 4.74 5.06
C VAL A 65 1.87 6.03 4.75
N LYS A 66 2.90 5.91 3.91
CA LYS A 66 3.69 7.05 3.41
C LYS A 66 3.33 7.35 1.97
N LEU A 67 2.74 8.53 1.74
CA LEU A 67 2.44 9.02 0.40
C LEU A 67 3.63 9.80 -0.16
N ILE A 68 4.13 9.40 -1.33
CA ILE A 68 5.25 10.05 -2.02
C ILE A 68 4.79 10.76 -3.28
N GLY A 69 5.20 12.01 -3.44
CA GLY A 69 4.91 12.85 -4.60
C GLY A 69 4.02 14.06 -4.24
N PRO A 70 3.89 15.03 -5.16
CA PRO A 70 3.04 16.20 -4.96
C PRO A 70 1.58 15.80 -4.78
N LYS A 71 0.86 16.54 -3.93
CA LYS A 71 -0.58 16.37 -3.68
C LYS A 71 -1.40 16.83 -4.88
#